data_AF-A0A420SN86-F1
#
_entry.id   AF-A0A420SN86-F1
#
_cell.length_a   1.000
_cell.length_b   1.000
_cell.length_c   1.000
_cell.angle_alpha   90.00
_cell.angle_beta   90.00
_cell.angle_gamma   90.00
#
_symmetry.space_group_name_H-M   'P 1'
#
loop_
_entity.id
_entity.type
_entity.pdbx_description
1 polymer ?
#
loop_
_entity_poly.entity_id
_entity_poly.type
_entity_poly.pdbx_seq_one_letter_code
_entity_poly.pdbx_strand_id
1 'polypeptide(L)'
;MRSLLSLVVFLFAALVSAVSTTGNRLLVILDTPKDKEAYSTFFRDLSERGYDITYETPKSDALTLFKYGERTYDHLVFLPTKIKGLGPNLTPNAIVDFINAGGNILLTMSATHKVPVTLVSVLDQLDVTIPAERNGKVVDHFTYDAVSAAETHDTLVLDAPRNVRPGLKDYFEIPGAFISVPHAIGHTLGSGPLLTPVLRAPPTAYSYNPKEQGDTVEPDELFAAGKQLALVSVFQARNSARVTVVGAAEMLQDKAFDTKVTRQGGKAIFPANKEFINNLAGWTFQELGVLRVNKIEHHLKGDNETNPELYRIKNDVTYSISVSEYAWNDWQPFHLPEGDHLQLEFSMLSPFHRISLKPIHVGEDETVYGTDFVLPDQHGIFNFMVNYKRPFLTNVEEKRTVSVRHMAHDEYPRSYVINGAWPGLTGISATIVGFLSFCIVWMYSQPVKSVAGAKKTQ
;
A
#
# COMPACT_ATOMS: atom_id res chain seq x y z
N MET A 1 20.17 39.31 -3.90
CA MET A 1 18.79 39.05 -3.41
C MET A 1 18.32 37.61 -3.66
N ARG A 2 18.51 37.01 -4.86
CA ARG A 2 18.12 35.61 -5.12
C ARG A 2 18.82 34.58 -4.21
N SER A 3 20.13 34.73 -3.97
CA SER A 3 20.91 33.81 -3.11
C SER A 3 20.54 33.87 -1.61
N LEU A 4 20.14 35.04 -1.09
CA LEU A 4 19.66 35.16 0.29
C LEU A 4 18.27 34.54 0.47
N LEU A 5 17.40 34.67 -0.53
CA LEU A 5 16.09 34.00 -0.52
C LEU A 5 16.27 32.47 -0.57
N SER A 6 17.19 31.97 -1.40
CA SER A 6 17.54 30.55 -1.45
C SER A 6 18.08 30.04 -0.11
N LEU A 7 18.97 30.80 0.54
CA LEU A 7 19.52 30.43 1.84
C LEU A 7 18.45 30.38 2.94
N VAL A 8 17.52 31.34 2.94
CA VAL A 8 16.38 31.37 3.86
C VAL A 8 15.44 30.19 3.60
N VAL A 9 15.17 29.86 2.34
CA VAL A 9 14.35 28.68 1.98
C VAL A 9 15.04 27.37 2.39
N PHE A 10 16.37 27.24 2.24
CA PHE A 10 17.13 26.09 2.73
C PHE A 10 17.16 26.00 4.27
N LEU A 11 17.26 27.14 4.96
CA LEU A 11 17.17 27.21 6.43
C LEU A 11 15.76 26.86 6.94
N PHE A 12 14.71 27.28 6.25
CA PHE A 12 13.34 26.86 6.56
C PHE A 12 13.08 25.38 6.25
N ALA A 13 13.63 24.84 5.16
CA ALA A 13 13.52 23.42 4.84
C ALA A 13 14.26 22.53 5.86
N ALA A 14 15.42 22.99 6.39
CA ALA A 14 16.15 22.29 7.44
C ALA A 14 15.45 22.33 8.81
N LEU A 15 14.56 23.30 9.04
CA LEU A 15 13.74 23.39 10.26
C LEU A 15 12.45 22.56 10.21
N VAL A 16 12.04 22.11 9.01
CA VAL A 16 10.88 21.24 8.82
C VAL A 16 11.34 19.79 8.75
N SER A 17 11.77 19.26 9.90
CA SER A 17 11.87 17.81 10.08
C SER A 17 10.47 17.30 10.43
N ALA A 18 9.69 16.91 9.42
CA ALA A 18 8.38 16.31 9.66
C ALA A 18 8.56 14.87 10.15
N VAL A 19 8.12 14.61 11.38
CA VAL A 19 8.17 13.29 12.05
C VAL A 19 7.40 12.24 11.24
N SER A 20 6.22 12.64 10.79
CA SER A 20 5.39 11.88 9.86
C SER A 20 5.55 12.45 8.45
N THR A 21 5.50 11.57 7.45
CA THR A 21 5.48 11.96 6.03
C THR A 21 4.29 12.84 5.63
N THR A 22 3.29 12.98 6.52
CA THR A 22 2.05 13.76 6.28
C THR A 22 1.87 14.97 7.20
N GLY A 23 2.86 15.30 8.03
CA GLY A 23 2.83 16.43 8.97
C GLY A 23 2.68 16.01 10.43
N ASN A 24 2.81 16.94 11.37
CA ASN A 24 2.89 16.65 12.82
C ASN A 24 1.75 17.26 13.65
N ARG A 25 0.78 17.95 13.04
CA ARG A 25 -0.32 18.58 13.78
C ARG A 25 -1.37 17.53 14.15
N LEU A 26 -1.51 17.24 15.44
CA LEU A 26 -2.39 16.20 15.95
C LEU A 26 -3.52 16.81 16.78
N LEU A 27 -4.77 16.52 16.42
CA LEU A 27 -5.94 16.90 17.21
C LEU A 27 -6.48 15.69 17.96
N VAL A 28 -6.62 15.84 19.28
CA VAL A 28 -7.19 14.83 20.18
C VAL A 28 -8.55 15.29 20.66
N ILE A 29 -9.55 14.45 20.40
CA ILE A 29 -10.93 14.68 20.83
C ILE A 29 -11.21 13.92 22.11
N LEU A 30 -11.58 14.64 23.16
CA LEU A 30 -11.87 14.11 24.50
C LEU A 30 -13.02 14.87 25.17
N ASP A 31 -13.75 14.23 26.07
CA ASP A 31 -14.90 14.85 26.73
C ASP A 31 -14.50 15.96 27.69
N THR A 32 -13.57 15.65 28.59
CA THR A 32 -13.09 16.60 29.60
C THR A 32 -11.57 16.64 29.60
N PRO A 33 -10.94 17.82 29.77
CA PRO A 33 -9.48 17.94 29.79
C PRO A 33 -8.76 17.07 30.82
N LYS A 34 -9.46 16.53 31.82
CA LYS A 34 -8.94 15.61 32.83
C LYS A 34 -8.75 14.20 32.28
N ASP A 35 -9.52 13.78 31.29
CA ASP A 35 -9.48 12.43 30.73
C ASP A 35 -8.10 12.12 30.12
N LYS A 36 -7.33 13.15 29.73
CA LYS A 36 -5.96 12.99 29.22
C LYS A 36 -4.98 12.42 30.26
N GLU A 37 -5.25 12.58 31.56
CA GLU A 37 -4.38 12.08 32.64
C GLU A 37 -4.28 10.56 32.63
N ALA A 38 -5.31 9.86 32.16
CA ALA A 38 -5.30 8.40 32.05
C ALA A 38 -4.40 7.86 30.91
N TYR A 39 -4.02 8.73 29.97
CA TYR A 39 -3.28 8.39 28.75
C TYR A 39 -1.93 9.13 28.68
N SER A 40 -1.38 9.49 29.85
CA SER A 40 -0.25 10.42 29.91
C SER A 40 1.00 9.87 29.25
N THR A 41 1.26 8.57 29.37
CA THR A 41 2.39 7.90 28.70
C THR A 41 2.24 7.91 27.19
N PHE A 42 1.04 7.61 26.68
CA PHE A 42 0.78 7.61 25.23
C PHE A 42 0.99 8.99 24.62
N PHE A 43 0.44 10.04 25.25
CA PHE A 43 0.62 11.41 24.75
C PHE A 43 2.04 11.94 24.95
N ARG A 44 2.73 11.54 26.03
CA ARG A 44 4.15 11.85 26.21
C ARG A 44 4.98 11.23 25.09
N ASP A 45 4.79 9.93 24.82
CA ASP A 45 5.51 9.23 23.75
C ASP A 45 5.27 9.92 22.38
N LEU A 46 4.04 10.38 22.08
CA LEU A 46 3.76 11.17 20.86
C LEU A 46 4.44 12.55 20.87
N SER A 47 4.43 13.24 22.00
CA SER A 47 5.06 14.56 22.12
C SER A 47 6.59 14.47 21.99
N GLU A 48 7.20 13.44 22.58
CA GLU A 48 8.62 13.12 22.47
C GLU A 48 9.02 12.77 21.04
N ARG A 49 8.11 12.15 20.27
CA ARG A 49 8.31 11.94 18.83
C ARG A 49 8.20 13.23 18.01
N GLY A 50 7.61 14.31 18.53
CA GLY A 50 7.56 15.63 17.89
C GLY A 50 6.19 16.06 17.32
N TYR A 51 5.10 15.42 17.77
CA TYR A 51 3.74 15.85 17.43
C TYR A 51 3.32 17.10 18.21
N ASP A 52 2.65 18.02 17.51
CA ASP A 52 1.99 19.18 18.13
C ASP A 52 0.55 18.80 18.49
N ILE A 53 0.31 18.52 19.77
CA ILE A 53 -0.95 17.96 20.25
C ILE A 53 -1.89 19.07 20.72
N THR A 54 -3.00 19.23 20.01
CA THR A 54 -4.11 20.09 20.41
C THR A 54 -5.25 19.26 20.97
N TYR A 55 -5.72 19.61 22.17
CA TYR A 55 -6.82 18.92 22.86
C TYR A 55 -8.10 19.73 22.75
N GLU A 56 -9.16 19.15 22.20
CA GLU A 56 -10.45 19.83 22.05
C GLU A 56 -11.60 18.95 22.51
N THR A 57 -12.68 19.62 22.92
CA THR A 57 -13.93 18.93 23.22
C THR A 57 -14.80 18.84 21.97
N PRO A 58 -15.60 17.77 21.78
CA PRO A 58 -16.38 17.58 20.57
C PRO A 58 -17.37 18.70 20.21
N LYS A 59 -17.73 19.54 21.19
CA LYS A 59 -18.71 20.65 21.04
C LYS A 59 -18.06 22.03 21.13
N SER A 60 -16.73 22.11 21.07
CA SER A 60 -15.99 23.37 21.06
C SER A 60 -16.26 24.14 19.76
N ASP A 61 -16.60 25.43 19.87
CA ASP A 61 -16.80 26.30 18.70
C ASP A 61 -15.49 26.61 17.97
N ALA A 62 -14.34 26.47 18.64
CA ALA A 62 -13.01 26.67 18.05
C ALA A 62 -12.61 25.50 17.12
N LEU A 63 -13.26 24.34 17.25
CA LEU A 63 -12.90 23.13 16.53
C LEU A 63 -13.27 23.23 15.05
N THR A 64 -12.28 23.27 14.17
CA THR A 64 -12.50 23.27 12.71
C THR A 64 -11.49 22.35 12.02
N LEU A 65 -11.98 21.33 11.31
CA LEU A 65 -11.12 20.38 10.58
C LEU A 65 -10.51 20.99 9.32
N PHE A 66 -11.23 21.93 8.70
CA PHE A 66 -10.82 22.61 7.47
C PHE A 66 -10.89 24.12 7.66
N LYS A 67 -9.88 24.82 7.14
CA LYS A 67 -9.85 26.27 7.07
C LYS A 67 -9.40 26.68 5.66
N TYR A 68 -10.24 27.45 4.97
CA TYR A 68 -10.01 27.86 3.57
C TYR A 68 -9.72 26.71 2.59
N GLY A 69 -10.32 25.52 2.82
CA GLY A 69 -10.14 24.35 1.96
C GLY A 69 -8.92 23.48 2.28
N GLU A 70 -8.08 23.89 3.24
CA GLU A 70 -6.95 23.09 3.73
C GLU A 70 -7.25 22.47 5.09
N ARG A 71 -6.62 21.33 5.37
CA ARG A 71 -6.72 20.66 6.67
C ARG A 71 -5.99 21.46 7.74
N THR A 72 -6.69 21.77 8.83
CA THR A 72 -6.11 22.43 10.01
C THR A 72 -5.16 21.50 10.77
N TYR A 73 -5.45 20.20 10.74
CA TYR A 73 -4.71 19.15 11.43
C TYR A 73 -4.32 18.04 10.43
N ASP A 74 -3.20 17.38 10.68
CA ASP A 74 -2.71 16.29 9.84
C ASP A 74 -3.31 14.95 10.28
N HIS A 75 -3.51 14.81 11.59
CA HIS A 75 -3.96 13.58 12.25
C HIS A 75 -5.05 13.85 13.28
N LEU A 76 -5.94 12.88 13.47
CA LEU A 76 -7.00 12.90 14.49
C LEU A 76 -6.92 11.69 15.42
N VAL A 77 -7.14 11.91 16.71
CA VAL A 77 -7.36 10.84 17.69
C VAL A 77 -8.73 11.02 18.34
N PHE A 78 -9.59 10.01 18.22
CA PHE A 78 -10.85 9.97 18.95
C PHE A 78 -10.71 9.08 20.18
N LEU A 79 -10.77 9.67 21.37
CA LEU A 79 -10.95 8.92 22.62
C LEU A 79 -12.44 8.66 22.90
N PRO A 80 -12.79 7.66 23.74
CA PRO A 80 -14.17 7.41 24.09
C PRO A 80 -14.81 8.62 24.74
N THR A 81 -16.04 8.91 24.34
CA THR A 81 -16.83 10.04 24.85
C THR A 81 -18.17 9.54 25.40
N LYS A 82 -18.65 10.19 26.45
CA LYS A 82 -19.94 10.00 27.12
C LYS A 82 -21.08 10.67 26.35
N ILE A 83 -20.76 11.62 25.46
CA ILE A 83 -21.76 12.33 24.67
C ILE A 83 -22.28 11.46 23.52
N LYS A 84 -23.59 11.54 23.24
CA LYS A 84 -24.23 10.69 22.22
C LYS A 84 -23.94 11.11 20.76
N GLY A 85 -23.55 12.36 20.55
CA GLY A 85 -23.31 12.93 19.22
C GLY A 85 -22.21 13.98 19.28
N LEU A 86 -21.37 13.99 18.25
CA LEU A 86 -20.29 14.96 18.09
C LEU A 86 -20.90 16.31 17.61
N GLY A 87 -20.25 17.43 17.95
CA GLY A 87 -20.73 18.77 17.61
C GLY A 87 -20.82 19.03 16.11
N PRO A 88 -21.32 20.21 15.68
CA PRO A 88 -21.61 20.52 14.28
C PRO A 88 -20.37 20.49 13.37
N ASN A 89 -19.17 20.65 13.93
CA ASN A 89 -17.92 20.64 13.17
C ASN A 89 -17.34 19.23 12.95
N LEU A 90 -17.94 18.21 13.57
CA LEU A 90 -17.57 16.80 13.46
C LEU A 90 -18.76 15.99 12.93
N THR A 91 -19.22 16.31 11.73
CA THR A 91 -20.23 15.50 11.03
C THR A 91 -19.59 14.27 10.37
N PRO A 92 -20.35 13.20 10.05
CA PRO A 92 -19.78 12.04 9.36
C PRO A 92 -19.11 12.41 8.05
N ASN A 93 -19.76 13.29 7.26
CA ASN A 93 -19.22 13.77 5.99
C ASN A 93 -17.91 14.54 6.17
N ALA A 94 -17.82 15.43 7.17
CA ALA A 94 -16.59 16.18 7.43
C ALA A 94 -15.41 15.26 7.79
N ILE A 95 -15.66 14.18 8.53
CA ILE A 95 -14.63 13.20 8.89
C ILE A 95 -14.21 12.38 7.65
N VAL A 96 -15.14 12.00 6.79
CA VAL A 96 -14.86 11.28 5.55
C VAL A 96 -14.11 12.16 4.56
N ASP A 97 -14.48 13.44 4.45
CA ASP A 97 -13.75 14.43 3.66
C ASP A 97 -12.32 14.63 4.19
N PHE A 98 -12.12 14.57 5.52
CA PHE A 98 -10.79 14.59 6.12
C PHE A 98 -9.93 13.39 5.69
N ILE A 99 -10.50 12.18 5.65
CA ILE A 99 -9.82 10.98 5.14
C ILE A 99 -9.49 11.14 3.64
N ASN A 100 -10.45 11.63 2.84
CA ASN A 100 -10.27 11.88 1.41
C ASN A 100 -9.18 12.92 1.12
N ALA A 101 -9.02 13.90 2.01
CA ALA A 101 -7.96 14.92 1.96
C ALA A 101 -6.60 14.42 2.47
N GLY A 102 -6.45 13.13 2.79
CA GLY A 102 -5.19 12.51 3.21
C GLY A 102 -4.94 12.54 4.71
N GLY A 103 -5.96 12.87 5.52
CA GLY A 103 -5.85 12.89 6.97
C GLY A 103 -5.93 11.50 7.60
N ASN A 104 -5.09 11.24 8.60
CA ASN A 104 -5.07 9.95 9.29
C ASN A 104 -5.86 10.00 10.60
N ILE A 105 -6.48 8.89 10.99
CA ILE A 105 -7.37 8.83 12.16
C ILE A 105 -7.05 7.61 13.01
N LEU A 106 -6.79 7.81 14.29
CA LEU A 106 -6.80 6.77 15.32
C LEU A 106 -8.11 6.87 16.10
N LEU A 107 -9.05 5.97 15.82
CA LEU A 107 -10.34 5.91 16.50
C LEU A 107 -10.29 4.83 17.59
N THR A 108 -10.55 5.23 18.83
CA THR A 108 -10.62 4.31 19.96
C THR A 108 -12.04 4.27 20.52
N MET A 109 -12.47 3.07 20.92
CA MET A 109 -13.79 2.77 21.47
C MET A 109 -13.63 2.11 22.83
N SER A 110 -14.69 2.11 23.65
CA SER A 110 -14.70 1.36 24.90
C SER A 110 -16.13 0.97 25.23
N ALA A 111 -16.34 -0.26 25.68
CA ALA A 111 -17.66 -0.75 26.03
C ALA A 111 -18.23 -0.11 27.32
N THR A 112 -17.42 0.67 28.04
CA THR A 112 -17.87 1.48 29.18
C THR A 112 -18.77 2.65 28.76
N HIS A 113 -18.65 3.10 27.50
CA HIS A 113 -19.39 4.24 26.97
C HIS A 113 -20.08 3.86 25.64
N LYS A 114 -21.15 4.57 25.29
CA LYS A 114 -21.79 4.37 23.98
C LYS A 114 -21.04 5.13 22.91
N VAL A 115 -20.68 4.45 21.84
CA VAL A 115 -20.04 5.07 20.67
C VAL A 115 -21.00 6.12 20.08
N PRO A 116 -20.53 7.37 19.86
CA PRO A 116 -21.34 8.43 19.26
C PRO A 116 -21.88 8.02 17.88
N VAL A 117 -23.13 8.40 17.59
CA VAL A 117 -23.79 8.02 16.31
C VAL A 117 -22.98 8.46 15.09
N THR A 118 -22.35 9.65 15.17
CA THR A 118 -21.47 10.16 14.13
C THR A 118 -20.36 9.17 13.77
N LEU A 119 -19.68 8.61 14.78
CA LEU A 119 -18.57 7.69 14.56
C LEU A 119 -19.07 6.34 14.03
N VAL A 120 -20.25 5.89 14.47
CA VAL A 120 -20.88 4.69 13.89
C VAL A 120 -21.12 4.87 12.40
N SER A 121 -21.71 6.01 11.99
CA SER A 121 -21.93 6.29 10.57
C SER A 121 -20.64 6.40 9.76
N VAL A 122 -19.54 6.87 10.35
CA VAL A 122 -18.23 6.87 9.68
C VAL A 122 -17.69 5.44 9.55
N LEU A 123 -17.76 4.63 10.61
CA LEU A 123 -17.33 3.24 10.59
C LEU A 123 -18.11 2.42 9.55
N ASP A 124 -19.44 2.60 9.46
CA ASP A 124 -20.27 1.96 8.45
C ASP A 124 -19.86 2.36 7.02
N GLN A 125 -19.47 3.62 6.78
CA GLN A 125 -18.93 4.05 5.48
C GLN A 125 -17.57 3.43 5.13
N LEU A 126 -16.84 2.96 6.14
CA LEU A 126 -15.58 2.24 5.98
C LEU A 126 -15.78 0.71 5.97
N ASP A 127 -17.01 0.21 5.89
CA ASP A 127 -17.39 -1.21 6.00
C ASP A 127 -16.96 -1.85 7.35
N VAL A 128 -16.97 -1.08 8.44
CA VAL A 128 -16.73 -1.56 9.81
C VAL A 128 -18.03 -1.48 10.59
N THR A 129 -18.58 -2.62 10.97
CA THR A 129 -19.86 -2.67 11.70
C THR A 129 -19.62 -2.99 13.17
N ILE A 130 -20.35 -2.31 14.05
CA ILE A 130 -20.30 -2.50 15.51
C ILE A 130 -21.67 -2.98 16.02
N PRO A 131 -21.75 -3.52 17.24
CA PRO A 131 -23.02 -3.96 17.83
C PRO A 131 -24.06 -2.82 17.92
N ALA A 132 -25.34 -3.14 17.75
CA ALA A 132 -26.44 -2.17 17.66
C ALA A 132 -26.61 -1.30 18.92
N GLU A 133 -26.27 -1.86 20.09
CA GLU A 133 -26.28 -1.21 21.39
C GLU A 133 -25.18 -0.13 21.52
N ARG A 134 -24.15 -0.20 20.66
CA ARG A 134 -22.97 0.68 20.56
C ARG A 134 -22.01 0.64 21.75
N ASN A 135 -22.22 -0.31 22.66
CA ASN A 135 -21.37 -0.56 23.82
C ASN A 135 -21.33 -2.05 24.18
N GLY A 136 -21.54 -2.92 23.20
CA GLY A 136 -21.43 -4.37 23.35
C GLY A 136 -20.02 -4.76 23.79
N LYS A 137 -19.92 -5.61 24.81
CA LYS A 137 -18.65 -6.06 25.38
C LYS A 137 -18.23 -7.37 24.73
N VAL A 138 -16.95 -7.54 24.44
CA VAL A 138 -16.42 -8.88 24.11
C VAL A 138 -16.05 -9.60 25.39
N VAL A 139 -16.63 -10.78 25.58
CA VAL A 139 -16.39 -11.64 26.74
C VAL A 139 -15.78 -12.96 26.29
N ASP A 140 -14.81 -13.48 27.04
CA ASP A 140 -14.26 -14.81 26.85
C ASP A 140 -14.01 -15.48 28.21
N HIS A 141 -14.61 -16.64 28.42
CA HIS A 141 -14.48 -17.41 29.67
C HIS A 141 -13.20 -18.26 29.74
N PHE A 142 -12.39 -18.30 28.68
CA PHE A 142 -11.15 -19.08 28.64
C PHE A 142 -9.91 -18.18 28.65
N THR A 143 -9.95 -17.06 27.91
CA THR A 143 -8.78 -16.19 27.68
C THR A 143 -8.93 -14.80 28.30
N TYR A 144 -9.25 -14.74 29.59
CA TYR A 144 -9.40 -13.50 30.35
C TYR A 144 -8.30 -13.29 31.40
N ASP A 145 -8.22 -12.08 31.94
CA ASP A 145 -7.34 -11.76 33.06
C ASP A 145 -7.95 -12.21 34.39
N ALA A 146 -7.36 -13.25 34.99
CA ALA A 146 -7.84 -13.82 36.25
C ALA A 146 -7.66 -12.91 37.47
N VAL A 147 -6.90 -11.82 37.35
CA VAL A 147 -6.70 -10.87 38.45
C VAL A 147 -7.75 -9.76 38.42
N SER A 148 -7.91 -9.08 37.29
CA SER A 148 -8.79 -7.90 37.19
C SER A 148 -10.24 -8.20 36.81
N ALA A 149 -10.50 -9.32 36.14
CA ALA A 149 -11.82 -9.64 35.57
C ALA A 149 -12.27 -11.08 35.88
N ALA A 150 -12.02 -11.56 37.10
CA ALA A 150 -12.34 -12.93 37.53
C ALA A 150 -13.85 -13.26 37.50
N GLU A 151 -14.73 -12.26 37.65
CA GLU A 151 -16.19 -12.46 37.65
C GLU A 151 -16.82 -12.06 36.31
N THR A 152 -16.34 -10.98 35.69
CA THR A 152 -16.95 -10.37 34.51
C THR A 152 -16.38 -10.89 33.20
N HIS A 153 -15.17 -11.43 33.20
CA HIS A 153 -14.49 -12.00 32.01
C HIS A 153 -14.41 -11.03 30.81
N ASP A 154 -14.44 -9.72 31.06
CA ASP A 154 -14.48 -8.65 30.05
C ASP A 154 -13.12 -7.96 29.82
N THR A 155 -12.05 -8.51 30.41
CA THR A 155 -10.66 -8.13 30.12
C THR A 155 -9.95 -9.32 29.51
N LEU A 156 -9.67 -9.23 28.21
CA LEU A 156 -9.04 -10.31 27.45
C LEU A 156 -7.51 -10.24 27.56
N VAL A 157 -6.85 -11.39 27.63
CA VAL A 157 -5.38 -11.48 27.60
C VAL A 157 -4.97 -12.28 26.38
N LEU A 158 -4.69 -11.58 25.27
CA LEU A 158 -4.45 -12.18 23.97
C LEU A 158 -2.96 -12.35 23.71
N ASP A 159 -2.62 -13.31 22.86
CA ASP A 159 -1.26 -13.38 22.33
C ASP A 159 -1.09 -12.18 21.39
N ALA A 160 0.11 -11.59 21.39
CA ALA A 160 0.43 -10.53 20.44
C ALA A 160 0.15 -11.01 19.00
N PRO A 161 -0.30 -10.11 18.10
CA PRO A 161 -0.59 -10.47 16.73
C PRO A 161 0.58 -11.23 16.11
N ARG A 162 0.26 -12.32 15.41
CA ARG A 162 1.16 -12.97 14.46
C ARG A 162 0.61 -12.73 13.07
N ASN A 163 1.49 -12.70 12.08
CA ASN A 163 1.19 -12.36 10.70
C ASN A 163 -0.12 -12.99 10.25
N VAL A 164 -1.11 -12.12 10.01
CA VAL A 164 -2.46 -12.50 9.59
C VAL A 164 -2.41 -13.26 8.27
N ARG A 165 -1.36 -13.00 7.48
CA ARG A 165 -1.00 -13.73 6.26
C ARG A 165 0.52 -13.87 6.18
N PRO A 166 1.06 -15.06 5.87
CA PRO A 166 2.49 -15.22 5.57
C PRO A 166 2.94 -14.30 4.42
N GLY A 167 4.13 -13.72 4.54
CA GLY A 167 4.71 -12.82 3.51
C GLY A 167 4.33 -11.34 3.64
N LEU A 168 3.76 -10.91 4.78
CA LEU A 168 3.57 -9.49 5.12
C LEU A 168 4.71 -8.98 6.01
N LYS A 169 4.94 -7.66 5.99
CA LYS A 169 5.81 -6.98 6.96
C LYS A 169 5.20 -7.09 8.36
N ASP A 170 6.07 -7.30 9.33
CA ASP A 170 5.79 -7.68 10.72
C ASP A 170 5.73 -6.48 11.69
N TYR A 171 5.20 -5.32 11.26
CA TYR A 171 5.17 -4.09 12.08
C TYR A 171 4.46 -4.24 13.44
N PHE A 172 3.55 -5.20 13.56
CA PHE A 172 2.73 -5.41 14.77
C PHE A 172 3.04 -6.71 15.50
N GLU A 173 4.03 -7.49 15.02
CA GLU A 173 4.40 -8.73 15.69
C GLU A 173 5.28 -8.46 16.90
N ILE A 174 4.92 -9.06 18.03
CA ILE A 174 5.73 -9.03 19.26
C ILE A 174 5.85 -10.46 19.77
N PRO A 175 6.82 -11.24 19.26
CA PRO A 175 6.89 -12.67 19.53
C PRO A 175 6.96 -13.01 21.03
N GLY A 176 6.02 -13.84 21.48
CA GLY A 176 6.00 -14.34 22.87
C GLY A 176 5.41 -13.36 23.90
N ALA A 177 4.91 -12.21 23.46
CA ALA A 177 4.25 -11.25 24.34
C ALA A 177 2.72 -11.44 24.41
N PHE A 178 2.14 -10.97 25.51
CA PHE A 178 0.69 -10.87 25.68
C PHE A 178 0.23 -9.42 25.55
N ILE A 179 -1.01 -9.24 25.08
CA ILE A 179 -1.69 -7.97 24.97
C ILE A 179 -2.95 -8.03 25.84
N SER A 180 -3.09 -7.06 26.74
CA SER A 180 -4.31 -6.88 27.53
C SER A 180 -5.30 -6.04 26.74
N VAL A 181 -6.55 -6.50 26.63
CA VAL A 181 -7.63 -5.79 25.95
C VAL A 181 -8.83 -5.66 26.90
N PRO A 182 -8.86 -4.61 27.77
CA PRO A 182 -9.94 -4.40 28.72
C PRO A 182 -11.17 -3.77 28.04
N HIS A 183 -12.38 -4.22 28.40
CA HIS A 183 -13.66 -3.60 28.02
C HIS A 183 -13.83 -3.38 26.50
N ALA A 184 -13.41 -4.35 25.70
CA ALA A 184 -13.41 -4.21 24.25
C ALA A 184 -14.81 -4.21 23.65
N ILE A 185 -15.03 -3.35 22.66
CA ILE A 185 -16.09 -3.51 21.66
C ILE A 185 -15.50 -4.26 20.48
N GLY A 186 -16.10 -5.40 20.13
CA GLY A 186 -15.71 -6.17 18.96
C GLY A 186 -16.48 -5.68 17.75
N HIS A 187 -15.79 -5.51 16.62
CA HIS A 187 -16.38 -5.08 15.37
C HIS A 187 -16.19 -6.12 14.27
N THR A 188 -17.12 -6.16 13.32
CA THR A 188 -17.00 -7.00 12.12
C THR A 188 -16.53 -6.14 10.95
N LEU A 189 -15.86 -6.79 9.99
CA LEU A 189 -15.30 -6.13 8.81
C LEU A 189 -16.03 -6.64 7.57
N GLY A 190 -16.32 -5.73 6.64
CA GLY A 190 -16.81 -6.09 5.31
C GLY A 190 -15.77 -6.86 4.49
N SER A 191 -16.17 -7.31 3.30
CA SER A 191 -15.32 -8.08 2.38
C SER A 191 -14.36 -7.21 1.54
N GLY A 192 -14.34 -5.90 1.76
CA GLY A 192 -13.52 -4.95 1.02
C GLY A 192 -12.01 -5.17 1.22
N PRO A 193 -11.18 -4.98 0.17
CA PRO A 193 -9.74 -5.25 0.25
C PRO A 193 -8.94 -4.17 1.01
N LEU A 194 -9.56 -3.06 1.39
CA LEU A 194 -8.92 -1.92 2.05
C LEU A 194 -8.83 -2.08 3.58
N LEU A 195 -9.60 -3.02 4.14
CA LEU A 195 -9.62 -3.34 5.56
C LEU A 195 -8.69 -4.51 5.84
N THR A 196 -7.92 -4.41 6.92
CA THR A 196 -7.12 -5.52 7.42
C THR A 196 -7.29 -5.62 8.94
N PRO A 197 -7.70 -6.78 9.48
CA PRO A 197 -7.69 -7.01 10.91
C PRO A 197 -6.24 -7.07 11.42
N VAL A 198 -5.93 -6.45 12.55
CA VAL A 198 -4.62 -6.59 13.21
C VAL A 198 -4.71 -7.55 14.39
N LEU A 199 -5.74 -7.38 15.23
CA LEU A 199 -5.99 -8.23 16.39
C LEU A 199 -7.44 -8.72 16.34
N ARG A 200 -7.62 -10.04 16.43
CA ARG A 200 -8.94 -10.69 16.44
C ARG A 200 -9.21 -11.30 17.81
N ALA A 201 -10.49 -11.42 18.13
CA ALA A 201 -10.90 -12.13 19.34
C ALA A 201 -10.60 -13.63 19.24
N PRO A 202 -10.39 -14.32 20.37
CA PRO A 202 -10.29 -15.78 20.44
C PRO A 202 -11.50 -16.48 19.83
N PRO A 203 -11.37 -17.74 19.38
CA PRO A 203 -12.48 -18.51 18.84
C PRO A 203 -13.62 -18.77 19.85
N THR A 204 -13.36 -18.63 21.15
CA THR A 204 -14.31 -18.82 22.25
C THR A 204 -14.98 -17.53 22.73
N ALA A 205 -14.55 -16.37 22.22
CA ALA A 205 -15.08 -15.08 22.63
C ALA A 205 -16.40 -14.76 21.91
N TYR A 206 -17.27 -13.93 22.49
CA TYR A 206 -18.49 -13.49 21.84
C TYR A 206 -18.86 -12.06 22.25
N SER A 207 -19.66 -11.39 21.42
CA SER A 207 -20.23 -10.09 21.75
C SER A 207 -21.38 -10.27 22.73
N TYR A 208 -21.34 -9.52 23.82
CA TYR A 208 -22.23 -9.66 24.94
C TYR A 208 -22.76 -8.29 25.38
N ASN A 209 -24.08 -8.20 25.50
CA ASN A 209 -24.77 -7.06 26.04
C ASN A 209 -25.18 -7.35 27.50
N PRO A 210 -24.66 -6.59 28.51
CA PRO A 210 -25.00 -6.80 29.91
C PRO A 210 -26.50 -6.73 30.23
N LYS A 211 -27.31 -6.10 29.36
CA LYS A 211 -28.76 -6.03 29.54
C LYS A 211 -29.48 -7.35 29.25
N GLU A 212 -28.85 -8.26 28.54
CA GLU A 212 -29.43 -9.54 28.09
C GLU A 212 -28.99 -10.72 28.98
N GLN A 213 -28.30 -10.47 30.11
CA GLN A 213 -27.76 -11.51 31.02
C GLN A 213 -28.81 -12.50 31.55
N GLY A 214 -30.10 -12.15 31.51
CA GLY A 214 -31.21 -12.98 31.96
C GLY A 214 -32.11 -13.52 30.84
N ASP A 215 -31.82 -13.16 29.60
CA ASP A 215 -32.64 -13.51 28.44
C ASP A 215 -31.97 -14.61 27.62
N THR A 216 -32.75 -15.52 27.05
CA THR A 216 -32.25 -16.45 26.05
C THR A 216 -32.06 -15.68 24.74
N VAL A 217 -30.81 -15.38 24.39
CA VAL A 217 -30.46 -14.76 23.11
C VAL A 217 -30.47 -15.85 22.03
N GLU A 218 -31.34 -15.70 21.05
CA GLU A 218 -31.36 -16.59 19.89
C GLU A 218 -30.05 -16.42 19.08
N PRO A 219 -29.48 -17.48 18.48
CA PRO A 219 -28.23 -17.38 17.73
C PRO A 219 -28.23 -16.34 16.62
N ASP A 220 -29.39 -16.06 16.02
CA ASP A 220 -29.57 -15.07 14.94
C ASP A 220 -29.55 -13.62 15.45
N GLU A 221 -29.79 -13.40 16.75
CA GLU A 221 -29.73 -12.08 17.39
C GLU A 221 -28.32 -11.74 17.90
N LEU A 222 -27.44 -12.75 18.02
CA LEU A 222 -26.05 -12.56 18.42
C LEU A 222 -25.28 -11.81 17.32
N PHE A 223 -24.77 -10.63 17.66
CA PHE A 223 -24.03 -9.79 16.70
C PHE A 223 -22.87 -10.54 16.01
N ALA A 224 -21.99 -11.16 16.80
CA ALA A 224 -20.87 -11.96 16.30
C ALA A 224 -20.17 -12.72 17.43
N ALA A 225 -19.50 -13.82 17.06
CA ALA A 225 -18.71 -14.67 17.94
C ALA A 225 -17.44 -15.24 17.29
N GLY A 226 -16.44 -15.54 18.11
CA GLY A 226 -15.17 -16.11 17.70
C GLY A 226 -14.31 -15.13 16.89
N LYS A 227 -13.52 -15.68 15.97
CA LYS A 227 -12.53 -14.91 15.18
C LYS A 227 -13.14 -13.90 14.20
N GLN A 228 -14.46 -13.91 13.98
CA GLN A 228 -15.10 -12.91 13.13
C GLN A 228 -15.09 -11.52 13.80
N LEU A 229 -15.05 -11.47 15.13
CA LEU A 229 -14.83 -10.25 15.90
C LEU A 229 -13.38 -9.80 15.77
N ALA A 230 -13.18 -8.62 15.20
CA ALA A 230 -11.94 -7.88 15.27
C ALA A 230 -11.97 -6.95 16.48
N LEU A 231 -10.82 -6.79 17.12
CA LEU A 231 -10.60 -5.88 18.26
C LEU A 231 -9.75 -4.69 17.85
N VAL A 232 -8.82 -4.92 16.92
CA VAL A 232 -8.05 -3.84 16.25
C VAL A 232 -8.09 -4.10 14.77
N SER A 233 -8.39 -3.08 13.98
CA SER A 233 -8.36 -3.14 12.52
C SER A 233 -7.84 -1.85 11.94
N VAL A 234 -7.26 -1.99 10.76
CA VAL A 234 -6.73 -0.88 10.00
C VAL A 234 -7.41 -0.80 8.65
N PHE A 235 -7.59 0.42 8.18
CA PHE A 235 -8.13 0.77 6.88
C PHE A 235 -7.10 1.65 6.17
N GLN A 236 -6.79 1.30 4.92
CA GLN A 236 -5.95 2.13 4.07
C GLN A 236 -6.74 2.55 2.83
N ALA A 237 -6.99 3.85 2.72
CA ALA A 237 -7.68 4.42 1.58
C ALA A 237 -6.83 4.37 0.30
N ARG A 238 -7.45 4.64 -0.85
CA ARG A 238 -6.75 4.66 -2.15
C ARG A 238 -5.73 5.78 -2.27
N ASN A 239 -5.96 6.90 -1.59
CA ASN A 239 -5.00 8.00 -1.42
C ASN A 239 -3.95 7.71 -0.31
N SER A 240 -3.92 6.49 0.22
CA SER A 240 -3.05 6.05 1.31
C SER A 240 -3.29 6.74 2.67
N ALA A 241 -4.43 7.43 2.87
CA ALA A 241 -4.86 7.84 4.20
C ALA A 241 -5.15 6.61 5.08
N ARG A 242 -4.77 6.67 6.36
CA ARG A 242 -4.84 5.54 7.28
C ARG A 242 -5.84 5.81 8.40
N VAL A 243 -6.73 4.84 8.61
CA VAL A 243 -7.66 4.85 9.73
C VAL A 243 -7.46 3.58 10.53
N THR A 244 -7.25 3.72 11.83
CA THR A 244 -7.12 2.60 12.75
C THR A 244 -8.28 2.63 13.73
N VAL A 245 -8.94 1.49 13.89
CA VAL A 245 -10.04 1.29 14.83
C VAL A 245 -9.56 0.38 15.94
N VAL A 246 -9.57 0.89 17.17
CA VAL A 246 -9.22 0.15 18.39
C VAL A 246 -10.48 0.00 19.25
N GLY A 247 -10.94 -1.22 19.43
CA GLY A 247 -12.16 -1.54 20.18
C GLY A 247 -12.06 -1.30 21.69
N ALA A 248 -10.86 -1.10 22.22
CA ALA A 248 -10.58 -0.91 23.65
C ALA A 248 -9.59 0.24 23.88
N ALA A 249 -10.09 1.42 24.22
CA ALA A 249 -9.27 2.58 24.52
C ALA A 249 -8.42 2.38 25.77
N GLU A 250 -8.87 1.55 26.71
CA GLU A 250 -8.14 1.15 27.91
C GLU A 250 -6.77 0.54 27.57
N MET A 251 -6.59 0.00 26.36
CA MET A 251 -5.28 -0.48 25.90
C MET A 251 -4.21 0.61 25.86
N LEU A 252 -4.61 1.89 25.72
CA LEU A 252 -3.73 3.05 25.64
C LEU A 252 -3.52 3.73 27.00
N GLN A 253 -4.18 3.26 28.06
CA GLN A 253 -4.11 3.88 29.38
C GLN A 253 -2.85 3.45 30.14
N ASP A 254 -2.33 4.35 30.97
CA ASP A 254 -1.15 4.09 31.82
C ASP A 254 -1.34 2.85 32.70
N LYS A 255 -2.57 2.66 33.21
CA LYS A 255 -2.94 1.49 34.00
C LYS A 255 -2.71 0.18 33.26
N ALA A 256 -3.00 0.11 31.96
CA ALA A 256 -2.82 -1.11 31.18
C ALA A 256 -1.34 -1.41 30.90
N PHE A 257 -0.49 -0.37 30.88
CA PHE A 257 0.96 -0.53 30.75
C PHE A 257 1.61 -1.01 32.06
N ASP A 258 1.13 -0.51 33.20
CA ASP A 258 1.75 -0.75 34.52
C ASP A 258 1.16 -1.95 35.29
N THR A 259 0.11 -2.58 34.79
CA THR A 259 -0.55 -3.71 35.47
C THR A 259 -0.13 -5.04 34.85
N LYS A 260 0.31 -5.98 35.69
CA LYS A 260 0.56 -7.36 35.25
C LYS A 260 -0.75 -8.10 35.02
N VAL A 261 -0.82 -8.83 33.91
CA VAL A 261 -1.97 -9.67 33.56
C VAL A 261 -1.61 -11.14 33.67
N THR A 262 -2.60 -11.98 33.95
CA THR A 262 -2.40 -13.43 34.02
C THR A 262 -3.55 -14.17 33.34
N ARG A 263 -3.20 -15.13 32.48
CA ARG A 263 -4.16 -16.15 32.01
C ARG A 263 -4.41 -17.15 33.14
N GLN A 264 -5.56 -17.83 33.12
CA GLN A 264 -5.88 -18.87 34.11
C GLN A 264 -4.72 -19.87 34.29
N GLY A 265 -4.21 -19.99 35.52
CA GLY A 265 -3.10 -20.89 35.86
C GLY A 265 -1.71 -20.46 35.35
N GLY A 266 -1.59 -19.29 34.72
CA GLY A 266 -0.36 -18.73 34.19
C GLY A 266 0.40 -17.82 35.17
N LYS A 267 1.61 -17.42 34.78
CA LYS A 267 2.42 -16.43 35.51
C LYS A 267 2.00 -15.01 35.13
N ALA A 268 1.92 -14.13 36.13
CA ALA A 268 1.65 -12.71 35.90
C ALA A 268 2.81 -12.03 35.15
N ILE A 269 2.52 -11.46 33.99
CA ILE A 269 3.48 -10.85 33.07
C ILE A 269 2.99 -9.44 32.70
N PHE A 270 3.92 -8.51 32.46
CA PHE A 270 3.57 -7.19 31.93
C PHE A 270 3.17 -7.32 30.46
N PRO A 271 2.01 -6.78 30.04
CA PRO A 271 1.58 -6.87 28.67
C PRO A 271 2.41 -5.92 27.77
N ALA A 272 2.59 -6.29 26.50
CA ALA A 272 3.28 -5.47 25.51
C ALA A 272 2.39 -4.40 24.87
N ASN A 273 1.37 -3.92 25.61
CA ASN A 273 0.44 -2.90 25.14
C ASN A 273 1.15 -1.63 24.69
N LYS A 274 2.18 -1.18 25.42
CA LYS A 274 2.92 0.05 25.09
C LYS A 274 3.57 -0.04 23.71
N GLU A 275 4.32 -1.10 23.47
CA GLU A 275 5.01 -1.33 22.19
C GLU A 275 4.00 -1.51 21.04
N PHE A 276 2.95 -2.32 21.26
CA PHE A 276 1.90 -2.54 20.27
C PHE A 276 1.18 -1.25 19.87
N ILE A 277 0.77 -0.43 20.84
CA ILE A 277 0.11 0.86 20.59
C ILE A 277 1.06 1.86 19.92
N ASN A 278 2.35 1.87 20.29
CA ASN A 278 3.33 2.73 19.63
C ASN A 278 3.52 2.36 18.15
N ASN A 279 3.62 1.08 17.81
CA ASN A 279 3.69 0.64 16.42
C ASN A 279 2.39 0.93 15.68
N LEU A 280 1.24 0.76 16.34
CA LEU A 280 -0.08 1.05 15.77
C LEU A 280 -0.25 2.54 15.47
N ALA A 281 0.15 3.42 16.40
CA ALA A 281 0.15 4.86 16.19
C ALA A 281 1.16 5.28 15.10
N GLY A 282 2.37 4.73 15.12
CA GLY A 282 3.39 5.00 14.09
C GLY A 282 2.93 4.56 12.70
N TRP A 283 2.25 3.42 12.58
CA TRP A 283 1.62 3.04 11.32
C TRP A 283 0.48 4.00 10.95
N THR A 284 -0.42 4.32 11.87
CA THR A 284 -1.58 5.19 11.60
C THR A 284 -1.13 6.57 11.10
N PHE A 285 -0.13 7.15 11.75
CA PHE A 285 0.37 8.48 11.42
C PHE A 285 1.48 8.47 10.37
N GLN A 286 1.67 7.37 9.63
CA GLN A 286 2.64 7.28 8.53
C GLN A 286 4.11 7.52 8.93
N GLU A 287 4.49 7.08 10.12
CA GLU A 287 5.90 6.91 10.55
C GLU A 287 6.44 5.55 10.13
N LEU A 288 5.57 4.54 9.96
CA LEU A 288 5.95 3.16 9.59
C LEU A 288 5.30 2.72 8.29
N GLY A 289 6.00 1.89 7.50
CA GLY A 289 5.43 1.23 6.32
C GLY A 289 5.00 2.19 5.21
N VAL A 290 5.68 3.34 5.09
CA VAL A 290 5.45 4.27 3.98
C VAL A 290 6.45 3.96 2.88
N LEU A 291 5.96 3.64 1.69
CA LEU A 291 6.79 3.43 0.51
C LEU A 291 6.81 4.69 -0.35
N ARG A 292 7.98 5.00 -0.89
CA ARG A 292 8.18 6.06 -1.89
C ARG A 292 8.94 5.49 -3.08
N VAL A 293 8.45 5.79 -4.27
CA VAL A 293 9.18 5.54 -5.51
C VAL A 293 10.04 6.77 -5.79
N ASN A 294 11.35 6.61 -5.80
CA ASN A 294 12.27 7.74 -6.01
C ASN A 294 12.48 8.00 -7.50
N LYS A 295 12.67 6.93 -8.28
CA LYS A 295 13.02 7.00 -9.70
C LYS A 295 12.54 5.77 -10.45
N ILE A 296 12.16 5.96 -11.70
CA ILE A 296 11.88 4.87 -12.65
C ILE A 296 12.72 5.12 -13.90
N GLU A 297 13.41 4.10 -14.36
CA GLU A 297 14.18 4.14 -15.61
C GLU A 297 13.88 2.92 -16.47
N HIS A 298 13.77 3.15 -17.77
CA HIS A 298 13.71 2.09 -18.78
C HIS A 298 14.51 2.51 -20.00
N HIS A 299 15.28 1.59 -20.59
CA HIS A 299 16.12 1.90 -21.75
C HIS A 299 16.40 0.63 -22.57
N LEU A 300 16.89 0.83 -23.79
CA LEU A 300 17.38 -0.28 -24.61
C LEU A 300 18.66 -0.85 -23.98
N LYS A 301 18.79 -2.17 -24.00
CA LYS A 301 19.97 -2.82 -23.43
C LYS A 301 21.23 -2.42 -24.20
N GLY A 302 22.20 -1.80 -23.50
CA GLY A 302 23.45 -1.31 -24.09
C GLY A 302 23.36 0.10 -24.68
N ASP A 303 22.22 0.76 -24.55
CA ASP A 303 22.05 2.17 -24.92
C ASP A 303 22.12 3.08 -23.69
N ASN A 304 22.49 4.34 -23.89
CA ASN A 304 22.56 5.37 -22.85
C ASN A 304 21.30 6.26 -22.83
N GLU A 305 20.41 6.15 -23.82
CA GLU A 305 19.15 6.89 -23.82
C GLU A 305 18.19 6.36 -22.75
N THR A 306 17.98 7.15 -21.70
CA THR A 306 17.05 6.82 -20.60
C THR A 306 15.62 7.27 -20.93
N ASN A 307 14.66 6.39 -20.68
CA ASN A 307 13.22 6.61 -20.84
C ASN A 307 12.79 7.03 -22.26
N PRO A 308 13.19 6.30 -23.33
CA PRO A 308 12.72 6.62 -24.67
C PRO A 308 11.22 6.33 -24.81
N GLU A 309 10.53 7.16 -25.58
CA GLU A 309 9.09 7.02 -25.84
C GLU A 309 8.78 5.94 -26.88
N LEU A 310 9.77 5.58 -27.70
CA LEU A 310 9.60 4.69 -28.85
C LEU A 310 10.54 3.49 -28.77
N TYR A 311 9.94 2.31 -28.76
CA TYR A 311 10.60 1.02 -28.88
C TYR A 311 10.15 0.30 -30.15
N ARG A 312 10.79 -0.82 -30.46
CA ARG A 312 10.39 -1.74 -31.52
C ARG A 312 10.06 -3.10 -30.94
N ILE A 313 9.22 -3.86 -31.64
CA ILE A 313 8.97 -5.28 -31.35
C ILE A 313 10.29 -6.04 -31.16
N LYS A 314 10.32 -6.97 -30.21
CA LYS A 314 11.49 -7.81 -29.90
C LYS A 314 12.77 -7.07 -29.51
N ASN A 315 12.71 -5.80 -29.14
CA ASN A 315 13.86 -5.14 -28.53
C ASN A 315 14.14 -5.70 -27.13
N ASP A 316 15.43 -5.83 -26.79
CA ASP A 316 15.89 -6.08 -25.43
C ASP A 316 15.84 -4.77 -24.62
N VAL A 317 15.07 -4.78 -23.54
CA VAL A 317 14.83 -3.62 -22.68
C VAL A 317 15.20 -3.93 -21.24
N THR A 318 15.85 -2.98 -20.60
CA THR A 318 16.10 -2.98 -19.15
C THR A 318 15.12 -2.02 -18.49
N TYR A 319 14.47 -2.47 -17.42
CA TYR A 319 13.59 -1.66 -16.57
C TYR A 319 14.10 -1.68 -15.14
N SER A 320 14.11 -0.52 -14.48
CA SER A 320 14.42 -0.37 -13.07
C SER A 320 13.48 0.62 -12.37
N ILE A 321 13.24 0.37 -11.09
CA ILE A 321 12.46 1.20 -10.18
C ILE A 321 13.20 1.27 -8.84
N SER A 322 13.40 2.48 -8.34
CA SER A 322 13.98 2.73 -7.03
C SER A 322 12.89 2.95 -5.98
N VAL A 323 12.97 2.21 -4.87
CA VAL A 323 11.99 2.23 -3.78
C VAL A 323 12.68 2.43 -2.43
N SER A 324 12.16 3.37 -1.65
CA SER A 324 12.52 3.60 -0.24
C SER A 324 11.35 3.30 0.68
N GLU A 325 11.66 2.91 1.91
CA GLU A 325 10.71 2.74 3.01
C GLU A 325 11.00 3.80 4.08
N TYR A 326 9.98 4.51 4.55
CA TYR A 326 10.11 5.36 5.73
C TYR A 326 9.82 4.53 6.98
N ALA A 327 10.75 4.54 7.92
CA ALA A 327 10.62 3.88 9.20
C ALA A 327 11.07 4.81 10.32
N TRP A 328 10.11 5.24 11.14
CA TRP A 328 10.24 6.20 12.22
C TRP A 328 10.70 7.59 11.77
N ASN A 329 12.00 7.77 11.55
CA ASN A 329 12.59 9.08 11.26
C ASN A 329 13.38 9.11 9.95
N ASP A 330 13.73 7.95 9.39
CA ASP A 330 14.67 7.86 8.29
C ASP A 330 14.07 7.09 7.10
N TRP A 331 14.48 7.51 5.90
CA TRP A 331 14.25 6.74 4.68
C TRP A 331 15.33 5.69 4.59
N GLN A 332 14.91 4.43 4.50
CA GLN A 332 15.80 3.27 4.44
C GLN A 332 15.52 2.45 3.17
N PRO A 333 16.44 1.56 2.77
CA PRO A 333 16.28 0.76 1.58
C PRO A 333 15.13 -0.21 1.77
N PHE A 334 14.18 -0.23 0.84
CA PHE A 334 13.06 -1.15 0.96
C PHE A 334 13.51 -2.57 0.66
N HIS A 335 13.20 -3.49 1.57
CA HIS A 335 13.42 -4.92 1.40
C HIS A 335 12.08 -5.66 1.39
N LEU A 336 11.87 -6.43 0.31
CA LEU A 336 10.68 -7.27 0.16
C LEU A 336 10.63 -8.36 1.25
N PRO A 337 9.46 -8.61 1.85
CA PRO A 337 9.25 -9.75 2.74
C PRO A 337 9.58 -11.08 2.06
N GLU A 338 9.93 -12.09 2.86
CA GLU A 338 10.16 -13.44 2.36
C GLU A 338 8.91 -13.99 1.66
N GLY A 339 9.09 -14.48 0.42
CA GLY A 339 8.00 -15.02 -0.40
C GLY A 339 7.13 -13.97 -1.10
N ASP A 340 7.45 -12.68 -0.97
CA ASP A 340 6.80 -11.62 -1.75
C ASP A 340 7.62 -11.22 -2.99
N HIS A 341 6.93 -10.66 -3.99
CA HIS A 341 7.53 -10.26 -5.25
C HIS A 341 6.99 -8.90 -5.69
N LEU A 342 7.91 -7.96 -5.96
CA LEU A 342 7.62 -6.78 -6.76
C LEU A 342 7.56 -7.19 -8.23
N GLN A 343 6.49 -6.83 -8.94
CA GLN A 343 6.26 -7.29 -10.32
C GLN A 343 6.10 -6.11 -11.27
N LEU A 344 6.75 -6.21 -12.42
CA LEU A 344 6.52 -5.39 -13.58
C LEU A 344 5.52 -6.08 -14.50
N GLU A 345 4.48 -5.35 -14.87
CA GLU A 345 3.57 -5.73 -15.94
C GLU A 345 3.86 -4.89 -17.18
N PHE A 346 4.12 -5.55 -18.30
CA PHE A 346 4.17 -4.91 -19.61
C PHE A 346 2.85 -5.18 -20.34
N SER A 347 1.99 -4.18 -20.43
CA SER A 347 0.57 -4.36 -20.77
C SER A 347 0.04 -3.30 -21.75
N MET A 348 -0.97 -3.67 -22.54
CA MET A 348 -1.76 -2.72 -23.34
C MET A 348 -3.17 -2.62 -22.74
N LEU A 349 -4.04 -3.59 -23.05
CA LEU A 349 -5.34 -3.82 -22.39
C LEU A 349 -5.23 -4.94 -21.35
N SER A 350 -4.43 -5.96 -21.66
CA SER A 350 -4.08 -7.08 -20.79
C SER A 350 -2.56 -7.18 -20.64
N PRO A 351 -2.06 -7.80 -19.55
CA PRO A 351 -0.63 -8.01 -19.37
C PRO A 351 -0.11 -9.04 -20.37
N PHE A 352 0.86 -8.64 -21.19
CA PHE A 352 1.60 -9.55 -22.08
C PHE A 352 2.74 -10.23 -21.32
N HIS A 353 3.43 -9.46 -20.48
CA HIS A 353 4.44 -9.98 -19.56
C HIS A 353 4.13 -9.56 -18.13
N ARG A 354 4.35 -10.48 -17.19
CA ARG A 354 4.39 -10.21 -15.75
C ARG A 354 5.69 -10.81 -15.22
N ILE A 355 6.61 -9.95 -14.79
CA ILE A 355 7.98 -10.33 -14.47
C ILE A 355 8.30 -9.85 -13.06
N SER A 356 8.83 -10.74 -12.22
CA SER A 356 9.29 -10.37 -10.88
C SER A 356 10.61 -9.59 -10.98
N LEU A 357 10.64 -8.39 -10.40
CA LEU A 357 11.81 -7.54 -10.33
C LEU A 357 12.77 -8.04 -9.24
N LYS A 358 14.07 -8.05 -9.55
CA LYS A 358 15.13 -8.47 -8.62
C LYS A 358 15.90 -7.25 -8.13
N PRO A 359 16.43 -7.26 -6.90
CA PRO A 359 17.30 -6.18 -6.44
C PRO A 359 18.58 -6.16 -7.29
N ILE A 360 18.85 -5.02 -7.91
CA ILE A 360 20.06 -4.76 -8.72
C ILE A 360 21.10 -4.05 -7.86
N HIS A 361 20.66 -3.05 -7.09
CA HIS A 361 21.51 -2.25 -6.23
C HIS A 361 20.77 -1.94 -4.93
N VAL A 362 21.49 -2.03 -3.81
CA VAL A 362 20.99 -1.64 -2.49
C VAL A 362 21.90 -0.50 -2.03
N GLY A 363 21.35 0.71 -1.98
CA GLY A 363 22.01 1.89 -1.44
C GLY A 363 21.75 2.05 0.06
N GLU A 364 22.11 3.21 0.61
CA GLU A 364 21.86 3.54 2.01
C GLU A 364 20.37 3.84 2.27
N ASP A 365 19.72 4.58 1.37
CA ASP A 365 18.33 5.04 1.57
C ASP A 365 17.33 4.36 0.63
N GLU A 366 17.79 3.60 -0.37
CA GLU A 366 16.94 3.07 -1.44
C GLU A 366 17.41 1.71 -1.98
N THR A 367 16.45 0.89 -2.44
CA THR A 367 16.72 -0.33 -3.20
C THR A 367 16.24 -0.17 -4.64
N VAL A 368 17.14 -0.39 -5.59
CA VAL A 368 16.82 -0.41 -7.01
C VAL A 368 16.46 -1.83 -7.42
N TYR A 369 15.21 -2.03 -7.81
CA TYR A 369 14.69 -3.27 -8.37
C TYR A 369 14.63 -3.18 -9.89
N GLY A 370 14.98 -4.24 -10.61
CA GLY A 370 14.85 -4.23 -12.06
C GLY A 370 14.93 -5.60 -12.71
N THR A 371 14.80 -5.60 -14.03
CA THR A 371 14.86 -6.79 -14.88
C THR A 371 15.20 -6.42 -16.31
N ASP A 372 15.83 -7.35 -17.01
CA ASP A 372 15.95 -7.33 -18.47
C ASP A 372 14.88 -8.25 -19.07
N PHE A 373 14.25 -7.82 -20.16
CA PHE A 373 13.33 -8.66 -20.91
C PHE A 373 13.19 -8.23 -22.37
N VAL A 374 12.65 -9.12 -23.19
CA VAL A 374 12.39 -8.87 -24.62
C VAL A 374 10.95 -8.41 -24.79
N LEU A 375 10.73 -7.33 -25.53
CA LEU A 375 9.39 -6.85 -25.84
C LEU A 375 8.61 -7.84 -26.72
N PRO A 376 7.27 -7.91 -26.58
CA PRO A 376 6.44 -8.85 -27.34
C PRO A 376 6.46 -8.58 -28.84
N ASP A 377 6.05 -9.58 -29.62
CA ASP A 377 5.89 -9.50 -31.09
C ASP A 377 4.56 -8.83 -31.51
N GLN A 378 4.13 -7.83 -30.74
CA GLN A 378 2.90 -7.07 -30.96
C GLN A 378 3.27 -5.60 -30.84
N HIS A 379 2.90 -4.81 -31.86
CA HIS A 379 3.09 -3.37 -31.85
C HIS A 379 1.84 -2.67 -31.30
N GLY A 380 2.02 -1.47 -30.76
CA GLY A 380 0.94 -0.70 -30.13
C GLY A 380 1.47 0.19 -29.00
N ILE A 381 0.54 0.71 -28.21
CA ILE A 381 0.86 1.52 -27.03
C ILE A 381 0.86 0.59 -25.82
N PHE A 382 2.02 0.46 -25.18
CA PHE A 382 2.21 -0.37 -24.00
C PHE A 382 2.47 0.48 -22.77
N ASN A 383 2.32 -0.12 -21.60
CA ASN A 383 2.61 0.47 -20.32
C ASN A 383 3.58 -0.43 -19.56
N PHE A 384 4.66 0.14 -19.05
CA PHE A 384 5.37 -0.41 -17.90
C PHE A 384 4.55 -0.05 -16.67
N MET A 385 3.99 -1.06 -16.02
CA MET A 385 3.11 -0.89 -14.87
C MET A 385 3.68 -1.65 -13.68
N VAL A 386 3.90 -0.96 -12.56
CA VAL A 386 4.21 -1.57 -11.28
C VAL A 386 3.06 -1.29 -10.33
N ASN A 387 2.39 -2.34 -9.88
CA ASN A 387 1.25 -2.25 -8.97
C ASN A 387 1.52 -3.11 -7.73
N TYR A 388 2.05 -2.47 -6.69
CA TYR A 388 2.41 -3.10 -5.43
C TYR A 388 1.50 -2.59 -4.31
N LYS A 389 0.50 -3.40 -3.98
CA LYS A 389 -0.50 -3.14 -2.94
C LYS A 389 -0.43 -4.29 -1.95
N ARG A 390 0.01 -4.01 -0.73
CA ARG A 390 0.10 -4.96 0.37
C ARG A 390 -0.50 -4.34 1.62
N PRO A 391 -1.22 -5.11 2.46
CA PRO A 391 -1.59 -4.66 3.79
C PRO A 391 -0.41 -4.05 4.53
N PHE A 392 -0.68 -2.97 5.27
CA PHE A 392 0.28 -2.21 6.08
C PHE A 392 1.33 -1.39 5.32
N LEU A 393 1.44 -1.53 3.99
CA LEU A 393 2.36 -0.75 3.17
C LEU A 393 1.58 0.24 2.31
N THR A 394 2.16 1.44 2.11
CA THR A 394 1.62 2.42 1.15
C THR A 394 1.45 1.79 -0.23
N ASN A 395 0.32 2.10 -0.88
CA ASN A 395 0.02 1.59 -2.22
C ASN A 395 0.96 2.24 -3.24
N VAL A 396 1.73 1.43 -3.97
CA VAL A 396 2.58 1.89 -5.07
C VAL A 396 1.92 1.50 -6.39
N GLU A 397 1.56 2.51 -7.19
CA GLU A 397 0.95 2.32 -8.50
C GLU A 397 1.62 3.27 -9.50
N GLU A 398 2.54 2.73 -10.29
CA GLU A 398 3.35 3.49 -11.23
C GLU A 398 3.14 3.01 -12.65
N LYS A 399 2.90 3.96 -13.56
CA LYS A 399 2.60 3.69 -14.97
C LYS A 399 3.44 4.57 -15.89
N ARG A 400 4.20 3.96 -16.79
CA ARG A 400 4.93 4.64 -17.87
C ARG A 400 4.47 4.11 -19.22
N THR A 401 3.88 4.97 -20.02
CA THR A 401 3.35 4.63 -21.34
C THR A 401 4.41 4.82 -22.41
N VAL A 402 4.58 3.82 -23.27
CA VAL A 402 5.55 3.82 -24.37
C VAL A 402 4.93 3.26 -25.64
N SER A 403 5.46 3.66 -26.79
CA SER A 403 5.01 3.17 -28.09
C SER A 403 5.96 2.07 -28.58
N VAL A 404 5.43 0.91 -28.93
CA VAL A 404 6.17 -0.18 -29.57
C VAL A 404 5.78 -0.22 -31.04
N ARG A 405 6.70 0.16 -31.94
CA ARG A 405 6.48 0.11 -33.38
C ARG A 405 6.87 -1.25 -33.98
N HIS A 406 6.34 -1.51 -35.17
CA HIS A 406 6.81 -2.62 -36.01
C HIS A 406 8.21 -2.35 -36.58
N MET A 407 8.83 -3.38 -37.17
CA MET A 407 10.08 -3.23 -37.91
C MET A 407 9.89 -2.27 -39.09
N ALA A 408 10.86 -1.37 -39.27
CA ALA A 408 10.93 -0.53 -40.44
C ALA A 408 11.45 -1.35 -41.65
N HIS A 409 11.15 -0.89 -42.86
CA HIS A 409 11.46 -1.59 -44.11
C HIS A 409 12.96 -1.92 -44.31
N ASP A 410 13.84 -1.18 -43.65
CA ASP A 410 15.29 -1.23 -43.73
C ASP A 410 15.93 -2.06 -42.62
N GLU A 411 15.13 -2.46 -41.62
CA GLU A 411 15.56 -3.25 -40.46
C GLU A 411 15.42 -4.76 -40.67
N TYR A 412 14.77 -5.19 -41.75
CA TYR A 412 14.66 -6.60 -42.10
C TYR A 412 16.01 -7.17 -42.57
N PRO A 413 16.34 -8.43 -42.22
CA PRO A 413 17.49 -9.12 -42.79
C PRO A 413 17.44 -9.07 -44.32
N ARG A 414 18.51 -8.57 -44.92
CA ARG A 414 18.61 -8.43 -46.38
C ARG A 414 18.78 -9.80 -47.04
N SER A 415 18.42 -9.88 -48.32
CA SER A 415 18.41 -11.12 -49.10
C SER A 415 19.72 -11.89 -49.07
N TYR A 416 20.88 -11.22 -49.02
CA TYR A 416 22.19 -11.87 -48.97
C TYR A 416 22.49 -12.61 -47.65
N VAL A 417 21.77 -12.30 -46.56
CA VAL A 417 21.90 -13.00 -45.26
C VAL A 417 20.99 -14.25 -45.22
N ILE A 418 19.96 -14.29 -46.06
CA ILE A 418 18.94 -15.34 -46.06
C ILE A 418 19.42 -16.49 -46.95
N ASN A 419 19.79 -17.62 -46.35
CA ASN A 419 20.27 -18.81 -47.07
C ASN A 419 19.33 -19.25 -48.22
N GLY A 420 18.01 -19.17 -48.02
CA GLY A 420 17.01 -19.52 -49.04
C GLY A 420 16.90 -18.54 -50.22
N ALA A 421 17.47 -17.34 -50.13
CA ALA A 421 17.41 -16.34 -51.21
C ALA A 421 18.54 -16.51 -52.24
N TRP A 422 19.58 -17.28 -51.93
CA TRP A 422 20.75 -17.46 -52.80
C TRP A 422 20.43 -18.05 -54.18
N PRO A 423 19.53 -19.05 -54.35
CA PRO A 423 19.17 -19.53 -55.69
C PRO A 423 18.61 -18.42 -56.59
N GLY A 424 17.77 -17.53 -56.06
CA GLY A 424 17.23 -16.40 -56.80
C GLY A 424 18.31 -15.36 -57.15
N LEU A 425 19.19 -15.03 -56.20
CA LEU A 425 20.32 -14.10 -56.42
C LEU A 425 21.28 -14.63 -57.48
N THR A 426 21.59 -15.93 -57.46
CA THR A 426 22.41 -16.59 -58.47
C THR A 426 21.71 -16.61 -59.83
N GLY A 427 20.39 -16.85 -59.89
CA GLY A 427 19.61 -16.79 -61.12
C GLY A 427 19.61 -15.40 -61.78
N ILE A 428 19.46 -14.34 -60.98
CA ILE A 428 19.57 -12.95 -61.46
C ILE A 428 20.97 -12.70 -62.02
N SER A 429 22.02 -13.10 -61.28
CA SER A 429 23.40 -12.94 -61.71
C SER A 429 23.69 -13.70 -63.01
N ALA A 430 23.21 -14.95 -63.13
CA ALA A 430 23.32 -15.76 -64.34
C ALA A 430 22.59 -15.13 -65.53
N THR A 431 21.42 -14.52 -65.30
CA THR A 431 20.66 -13.82 -66.35
C THR A 431 21.41 -12.59 -66.86
N ILE A 432 21.99 -11.79 -65.95
CA ILE A 432 22.79 -10.61 -66.31
C ILE A 432 24.02 -11.04 -67.11
N VAL A 433 24.78 -12.03 -66.63
CA VAL A 433 25.98 -12.53 -67.31
C VAL A 433 25.61 -13.17 -68.66
N GLY A 434 24.52 -13.92 -68.71
CA GLY A 434 24.01 -14.54 -69.93
C GLY A 434 23.58 -13.51 -70.98
N PHE A 435 22.86 -12.46 -70.57
CA PHE A 435 22.45 -11.37 -71.45
C PHE A 435 23.64 -10.58 -71.98
N LEU A 436 24.61 -10.23 -71.12
CA LEU A 436 25.84 -9.56 -71.55
C LEU A 436 26.64 -10.42 -72.53
N SER A 437 26.77 -11.72 -72.25
CA SER A 437 27.44 -12.66 -73.15
C SER A 437 26.72 -12.79 -74.49
N PHE A 438 25.38 -12.83 -74.48
CA PHE A 438 24.56 -12.82 -75.68
C PHE A 438 24.79 -11.53 -76.49
N CYS A 439 24.76 -10.35 -75.87
CA CYS A 439 25.04 -9.08 -76.56
C CYS A 439 26.43 -9.08 -77.23
N ILE A 440 27.45 -9.59 -76.54
CA ILE A 440 28.81 -9.70 -77.09
C ILE A 440 28.82 -10.64 -78.30
N VAL A 441 28.29 -11.86 -78.16
CA VAL A 441 28.26 -12.84 -79.25
C VAL A 441 27.44 -12.33 -80.43
N TRP A 442 26.26 -11.76 -80.17
CA TRP A 442 25.40 -11.20 -81.20
C TRP A 442 26.08 -10.08 -82.01
N MET A 443 26.81 -9.19 -81.35
CA MET A 443 27.48 -8.07 -82.00
C MET A 443 28.70 -8.50 -82.84
N TYR A 444 29.42 -9.54 -82.43
CA TYR A 444 30.63 -10.00 -83.11
C TYR A 444 30.44 -11.27 -83.97
N SER A 445 29.24 -11.84 -84.00
CA SER A 445 28.92 -12.98 -84.86
C SER A 445 28.75 -12.52 -86.31
N GLN A 446 29.51 -13.12 -87.23
CA GLN A 446 29.37 -12.83 -88.67
C GLN A 446 28.05 -13.42 -89.20
N PRO A 447 27.23 -12.63 -89.93
CA PRO A 447 26.01 -13.16 -90.52
C PRO A 447 26.35 -14.23 -91.57
N VAL A 448 25.61 -15.34 -91.55
CA VAL A 448 25.76 -16.41 -92.54
C VAL A 448 25.45 -15.82 -93.92
N LYS A 449 26.41 -15.89 -94.84
CA LYS A 449 26.23 -15.45 -96.23
C LYS A 449 25.05 -16.24 -96.82
N SER A 450 23.97 -15.55 -97.20
CA SER A 450 22.88 -16.20 -97.91
C SER A 450 23.41 -16.72 -99.25
N VAL A 451 23.21 -18.01 -99.54
CA VAL A 451 23.52 -18.56 -100.86
C VAL A 451 22.44 -18.07 -101.82
N ALA A 452 22.65 -16.88 -102.38
CA ALA A 452 21.91 -16.43 -103.54
C ALA A 452 22.37 -17.25 -104.75
N GLY A 453 21.50 -18.15 -105.24
CA GLY A 453 21.57 -18.66 -106.61
C GLY A 453 21.82 -20.16 -106.79
N ALA A 454 20.91 -21.02 -106.31
CA ALA A 454 20.72 -22.32 -106.96
C ALA A 454 19.86 -22.10 -108.22
N LYS A 455 20.51 -21.96 -109.39
CA LYS A 455 19.86 -21.92 -110.71
C LYS A 455 19.03 -23.19 -110.91
N LYS A 456 17.72 -23.04 -111.18
CA LYS A 456 16.97 -24.02 -111.96
C LYS A 456 17.51 -23.99 -113.40
N THR A 457 17.89 -25.14 -113.92
CA THR A 457 18.09 -25.37 -115.36
C THR A 457 17.21 -26.55 -115.76
N GLN A 458 16.59 -26.41 -116.93
CA GLN A 458 15.55 -27.23 -117.54
C GLN A 458 15.79 -28.73 -117.49
#